data_AF-A0A935DWG2-F1
#
_entry.id   AF-A0A935DWG2-F1
#
_cell.length_a   1.000
_cell.length_b   1.000
_cell.length_c   1.000
_cell.angle_alpha   90.00
_cell.angle_beta   90.00
_cell.angle_gamma   90.00
#
_symmetry.space_group_name_H-M   'P 1'
#
loop_
_entity.id
_entity.type
_entity.pdbx_description
1 polymer ?
#
loop_
_entity_poly.entity_id
_entity_poly.type
_entity_poly.pdbx_seq_one_letter_code
_entity_poly.pdbx_strand_id
1 'polypeptide(L)'
;MINSAYFLLHRSATARYAILLWVIFIGLSVVIFNFGYIARLEEHAQGNIILDNTFFFYTVDYVNQLFTTYGEEGRSLYLLHLLTFDFIYPILFFVTNAVSLICLLNYLLPAAKITRHLHLLPLAPAMLDYLENFGILLLLAAYPNLHPWVVAATSLITMIKLSLVNILFLLTVAIAAGAAIKFVHQKIKQ
;
A
#
# COMPACT_ATOMS: atom_id res chain seq x y z
N MET A 1 -19.28 -12.27 -12.07
CA MET A 1 -18.42 -12.12 -10.87
C MET A 1 -18.15 -10.66 -10.48
N ILE A 2 -17.77 -9.76 -11.41
CA ILE A 2 -17.50 -8.34 -11.07
C ILE A 2 -18.73 -7.62 -10.49
N ASN A 3 -19.93 -7.90 -11.02
CA ASN A 3 -21.17 -7.27 -10.54
C ASN A 3 -21.57 -7.67 -9.10
N SER A 4 -21.24 -8.88 -8.65
CA SER A 4 -21.59 -9.36 -7.30
C SER A 4 -20.65 -8.79 -6.23
N ALA A 5 -19.34 -8.71 -6.51
CA ALA A 5 -18.38 -8.05 -5.62
C ALA A 5 -18.64 -6.54 -5.50
N TYR A 6 -18.93 -5.88 -6.62
CA TYR A 6 -19.38 -4.48 -6.65
C TYR A 6 -20.61 -4.24 -5.77
N PHE A 7 -21.63 -5.10 -5.90
CA PHE A 7 -22.87 -4.97 -5.13
C PHE A 7 -22.65 -5.20 -3.62
N LEU A 8 -21.82 -6.17 -3.24
CA LEU A 8 -21.50 -6.45 -1.83
C LEU A 8 -20.74 -5.29 -1.17
N LEU A 9 -19.73 -4.73 -1.86
CA LEU A 9 -18.96 -3.58 -1.37
C LEU A 9 -19.86 -2.35 -1.23
N HIS A 10 -20.65 -2.00 -2.24
CA HIS A 10 -21.55 -0.83 -2.17
C HIS A 10 -22.66 -0.97 -1.13
N ARG A 11 -23.25 -2.16 -0.97
CA ARG A 11 -24.31 -2.42 0.02
C ARG A 11 -23.80 -2.34 1.45
N SER A 12 -22.55 -2.74 1.67
CA SER A 12 -21.95 -2.79 3.00
C SER A 12 -21.19 -1.50 3.35
N ALA A 13 -20.70 -0.75 2.37
CA ALA A 13 -19.88 0.45 2.58
C ALA A 13 -20.67 1.54 3.33
N THR A 14 -20.29 1.74 4.59
CA THR A 14 -20.80 2.83 5.44
C THR A 14 -19.62 3.50 6.13
N ALA A 15 -19.78 4.77 6.52
CA ALA A 15 -18.72 5.54 7.17
C ALA A 15 -18.14 4.83 8.41
N ARG A 16 -18.98 4.13 9.19
CA ARG A 16 -18.55 3.31 10.33
C ARG A 16 -17.55 2.20 9.95
N TYR A 17 -17.77 1.52 8.82
CA TYR A 17 -16.83 0.47 8.38
C TYR A 17 -15.57 1.06 7.78
N ALA A 18 -15.67 2.19 7.07
CA ALA A 18 -14.49 2.91 6.62
C ALA A 18 -13.60 3.29 7.81
N ILE A 19 -14.19 3.86 8.87
CA ILE A 19 -13.48 4.19 10.11
C ILE A 19 -12.87 2.94 10.75
N LEU A 20 -13.63 1.85 10.90
CA LEU A 20 -13.11 0.61 11.47
C LEU A 20 -11.93 0.04 10.67
N LEU A 21 -12.03 0.03 9.34
CA LEU A 21 -10.96 -0.41 8.46
C LEU A 21 -9.71 0.47 8.60
N TRP A 22 -9.87 1.80 8.70
CA TRP A 22 -8.76 2.71 8.98
C TRP A 22 -8.14 2.49 10.35
N VAL A 23 -8.93 2.23 11.40
CA VAL A 23 -8.43 1.88 12.73
C VAL A 23 -7.61 0.60 12.68
N ILE A 24 -8.09 -0.43 11.99
CA ILE A 24 -7.36 -1.70 11.80
C ILE A 24 -6.09 -1.47 11.00
N PHE A 25 -6.17 -0.74 9.88
CA PHE A 25 -5.04 -0.43 9.01
C PHE A 25 -3.95 0.32 9.76
N ILE A 26 -4.29 1.45 10.41
CA ILE A 26 -3.35 2.25 11.20
C ILE A 26 -2.80 1.45 12.37
N GLY A 27 -3.63 0.70 13.09
CA GLY A 27 -3.21 -0.13 14.22
C GLY A 27 -2.19 -1.19 13.80
N LEU A 28 -2.45 -1.89 12.68
CA LEU A 28 -1.50 -2.84 12.11
C LEU A 28 -0.21 -2.16 11.67
N SER A 29 -0.28 -1.02 10.96
CA SER A 29 0.90 -0.27 10.57
C SER A 29 1.73 0.14 11.79
N VAL A 30 1.12 0.70 12.84
CA VAL A 30 1.83 1.10 14.06
C VAL A 30 2.54 -0.10 14.70
N VAL A 31 1.87 -1.25 14.81
CA VAL A 31 2.47 -2.48 15.34
C VAL A 31 3.65 -2.93 14.49
N ILE A 32 3.51 -2.98 13.17
CA ILE A 32 4.56 -3.42 12.23
C ILE A 32 5.78 -2.50 12.27
N PHE A 33 5.56 -1.19 12.23
CA PHE A 33 6.64 -0.19 12.17
C PHE A 33 7.34 0.03 13.53
N ASN A 34 6.60 0.08 14.65
CA ASN A 34 7.18 0.49 15.95
C ASN A 34 7.56 -0.67 16.86
N PHE A 35 6.82 -1.78 16.80
CA PHE A 35 6.99 -2.92 17.70
C PHE A 35 7.33 -4.21 16.93
N GLY A 36 7.35 -4.11 15.61
CA GLY A 36 7.49 -5.23 14.72
C GLY A 36 8.90 -5.34 14.16
N TYR A 37 8.92 -5.91 12.97
CA TYR A 37 10.11 -6.37 12.31
C TYR A 37 10.97 -5.23 11.74
N ILE A 38 10.37 -4.12 11.27
CA ILE A 38 11.10 -3.03 10.61
C ILE A 38 12.10 -2.38 11.55
N ALA A 39 11.73 -2.11 12.80
CA ALA A 39 12.64 -1.56 13.79
C ALA A 39 13.87 -2.46 14.05
N ARG A 40 13.68 -3.80 14.05
CA ARG A 40 14.78 -4.76 14.18
C ARG A 40 15.61 -4.85 12.92
N LEU A 41 14.98 -4.80 11.75
CA LEU A 41 15.72 -4.80 10.49
C LEU A 41 16.55 -3.52 10.33
N GLU A 42 16.00 -2.35 10.68
CA GLU A 42 16.70 -1.07 10.60
C GLU A 42 17.96 -1.07 11.49
N GLU A 43 17.90 -1.73 12.64
CA GLU A 43 19.06 -1.99 13.52
C GLU A 43 20.15 -2.79 12.79
N HIS A 44 19.78 -3.83 12.04
CA HIS A 44 20.70 -4.62 11.21
C HIS A 44 21.15 -3.88 9.94
N ALA A 45 20.28 -3.01 9.41
CA ALA A 45 20.52 -2.22 8.21
C ALA A 45 21.41 -1.00 8.46
N GLN A 46 21.79 -0.72 9.72
CA GLN A 46 22.50 0.50 10.12
C GLN A 46 21.79 1.78 9.65
N GLY A 47 20.45 1.77 9.67
CA GLY A 47 19.61 2.88 9.19
C GLY A 47 19.42 2.93 7.66
N ASN A 48 19.85 1.92 6.90
CA ASN A 48 19.50 1.81 5.48
C ASN A 48 18.03 1.41 5.28
N ILE A 49 17.40 2.03 4.29
CA ILE A 49 15.98 1.88 3.95
C ILE A 49 15.76 0.53 3.24
N ILE A 50 14.67 -0.17 3.58
CA ILE A 50 14.21 -1.35 2.85
C ILE A 50 13.90 -1.06 1.37
N LEU A 51 14.06 -2.05 0.50
CA LEU A 51 13.97 -1.84 -0.95
C LEU A 51 12.61 -1.26 -1.36
N ASP A 52 11.54 -1.75 -0.76
CA ASP A 52 10.13 -1.40 -1.00
C ASP A 52 9.73 0.01 -0.51
N ASN A 53 10.61 0.68 0.25
CA ASN A 53 10.48 2.08 0.67
C ASN A 53 11.46 3.03 -0.06
N THR A 54 12.16 2.53 -1.07
CA THR A 54 13.12 3.34 -1.83
C THR A 54 12.41 4.06 -2.98
N PHE A 55 12.34 5.39 -2.90
CA PHE A 55 11.69 6.21 -3.94
C PHE A 55 12.47 6.32 -5.25
N PHE A 56 13.78 6.02 -5.22
CA PHE A 56 14.66 6.09 -6.37
C PHE A 56 15.01 4.71 -6.90
N PHE A 57 15.41 4.68 -8.17
CA PHE A 57 15.87 3.46 -8.80
C PHE A 57 17.13 2.93 -8.09
N TYR A 58 17.14 1.64 -7.76
CA TYR A 58 18.27 0.98 -7.10
C TYR A 58 19.05 0.08 -8.05
N THR A 59 20.37 0.03 -7.84
CA THR A 59 21.31 -0.74 -8.68
C THR A 59 21.61 -2.11 -8.09
N VAL A 60 22.20 -3.00 -8.90
CA VAL A 60 22.65 -4.33 -8.44
C VAL A 60 23.65 -4.19 -7.30
N ASP A 61 24.60 -3.26 -7.40
CA ASP A 61 25.60 -3.00 -6.37
C ASP A 61 24.96 -2.53 -5.07
N TYR A 62 23.95 -1.64 -5.15
CA TYR A 62 23.21 -1.20 -3.98
C TYR A 62 22.49 -2.36 -3.29
N VAL A 63 21.77 -3.20 -4.05
CA VAL A 63 21.07 -4.37 -3.47
C VAL A 63 22.07 -5.34 -2.85
N ASN A 64 23.20 -5.61 -3.50
CA ASN A 64 24.24 -6.47 -2.94
C ASN A 64 24.83 -5.89 -1.65
N GLN A 65 25.14 -4.60 -1.63
CA GLN A 65 25.65 -3.93 -0.43
C GLN A 65 24.62 -3.99 0.70
N LEU A 66 23.36 -3.69 0.42
CA LEU A 66 22.26 -3.70 1.38
C LEU A 66 22.07 -5.10 1.98
N PHE A 67 21.97 -6.12 1.12
CA PHE A 67 21.81 -7.51 1.56
C PHE A 67 23.04 -8.05 2.29
N THR A 68 24.24 -7.55 1.97
CA THR A 68 25.45 -7.85 2.74
C THR A 68 25.36 -7.26 4.14
N THR A 69 24.97 -5.99 4.25
CA THR A 69 24.78 -5.29 5.53
C THR A 69 23.74 -5.99 6.42
N TYR A 70 22.64 -6.47 5.83
CA TYR A 70 21.62 -7.23 6.57
C TYR A 70 22.14 -8.51 7.22
N GLY A 71 23.21 -9.11 6.68
CA GLY A 71 23.64 -10.43 7.08
C GLY A 71 22.57 -11.50 6.86
N GLU A 72 22.82 -12.71 7.35
CA GLU A 72 21.87 -13.82 7.23
C GLU A 72 20.59 -13.60 8.04
N GLU A 73 20.73 -13.03 9.24
CA GLU A 73 19.62 -12.76 10.14
C GLU A 73 18.69 -11.69 9.55
N GLY A 74 19.21 -10.54 9.12
CA GLY A 74 18.39 -9.49 8.52
C GLY A 74 17.68 -9.94 7.25
N ARG A 75 18.34 -10.73 6.39
CA ARG A 75 17.70 -11.30 5.19
C ARG A 75 16.60 -12.32 5.55
N SER A 76 16.82 -13.16 6.55
CA SER A 76 15.81 -14.11 7.04
C SER A 76 14.60 -13.40 7.63
N LEU A 77 14.83 -12.33 8.37
CA LEU A 77 13.77 -11.51 8.91
C LEU A 77 13.01 -10.77 7.76
N TYR A 78 13.70 -10.33 6.70
CA TYR A 78 13.05 -9.73 5.51
C TYR A 78 12.17 -10.68 4.75
N LEU A 79 12.65 -11.91 4.58
CA LEU A 79 11.83 -12.99 4.05
C LEU A 79 10.57 -13.21 4.89
N LEU A 80 10.68 -13.25 6.22
CA LEU A 80 9.53 -13.42 7.11
C LEU A 80 8.52 -12.28 6.97
N HIS A 81 9.01 -11.04 6.88
CA HIS A 81 8.16 -9.86 6.70
C HIS A 81 7.34 -9.92 5.42
N LEU A 82 8.01 -10.18 4.29
CA LEU A 82 7.38 -10.27 2.97
C LEU A 82 6.30 -11.36 2.93
N LEU A 83 6.57 -12.51 3.57
CA LEU A 83 5.66 -13.65 3.59
C LEU A 83 4.52 -13.54 4.62
N THR A 84 4.54 -12.52 5.50
CA THR A 84 3.52 -12.35 6.53
C THR A 84 2.78 -11.02 6.40
N PHE A 85 3.45 -9.92 6.73
CA PHE A 85 2.84 -8.60 6.80
C PHE A 85 2.57 -8.04 5.41
N ASP A 86 3.56 -8.05 4.52
CA ASP A 86 3.39 -7.49 3.16
C ASP A 86 2.56 -8.41 2.25
N PHE A 87 2.29 -9.64 2.68
CA PHE A 87 1.31 -10.48 2.02
C PHE A 87 -0.14 -10.04 2.31
N ILE A 88 -0.41 -9.52 3.51
CA ILE A 88 -1.75 -9.11 3.96
C ILE A 88 -1.99 -7.62 3.68
N TYR A 89 -0.93 -6.80 3.70
CA TYR A 89 -1.05 -5.35 3.57
C TYR A 89 -1.75 -4.88 2.29
N PRO A 90 -1.49 -5.45 1.09
CA PRO A 90 -2.09 -4.97 -0.15
C PRO A 90 -3.60 -5.14 -0.20
N ILE A 91 -4.12 -6.26 0.31
CA ILE A 91 -5.57 -6.49 0.35
C ILE A 91 -6.25 -5.55 1.34
N LEU A 92 -5.64 -5.32 2.50
CA LEU A 92 -6.18 -4.40 3.49
C LEU A 92 -6.13 -2.95 2.98
N PHE A 93 -5.04 -2.55 2.32
CA PHE A 93 -4.89 -1.27 1.64
C PHE A 93 -5.99 -1.08 0.59
N PHE A 94 -6.21 -2.07 -0.28
CA PHE A 94 -7.23 -2.03 -1.32
C PHE A 94 -8.62 -1.85 -0.72
N VAL A 95 -9.02 -2.71 0.22
CA VAL A 95 -10.37 -2.68 0.80
C VAL A 95 -10.63 -1.38 1.56
N THR A 96 -9.66 -0.91 2.35
CA THR A 96 -9.79 0.33 3.13
C THR A 96 -9.99 1.54 2.23
N ASN A 97 -9.16 1.68 1.19
CA ASN A 97 -9.26 2.80 0.26
C ASN A 97 -10.49 2.69 -0.66
N ALA A 98 -10.84 1.49 -1.12
CA ALA A 98 -12.02 1.27 -1.97
C ALA A 98 -13.31 1.65 -1.22
N VAL A 99 -13.49 1.19 0.02
CA VAL A 99 -14.65 1.54 0.86
C VAL A 99 -14.68 3.04 1.15
N SER A 100 -13.52 3.66 1.43
CA SER A 100 -13.42 5.11 1.65
C SER A 100 -13.89 5.89 0.43
N LEU A 101 -13.42 5.53 -0.77
CA LEU A 101 -13.82 6.16 -2.02
C LEU A 101 -15.32 5.97 -2.28
N ILE A 102 -15.88 4.78 -2.04
CA ILE A 102 -17.32 4.53 -2.16
C ILE A 102 -18.11 5.48 -1.26
N CYS A 103 -17.76 5.58 0.02
CA CYS A 103 -18.48 6.43 0.97
C CYS A 103 -18.39 7.92 0.59
N LEU A 104 -17.19 8.40 0.26
CA LEU A 104 -16.96 9.80 -0.07
C LEU A 104 -17.63 10.21 -1.39
N LEU A 105 -17.51 9.38 -2.42
CA LEU A 105 -18.09 9.65 -3.74
C LEU A 105 -19.61 9.56 -3.74
N ASN A 106 -20.21 8.60 -3.01
CA ASN A 106 -21.67 8.52 -2.87
C ASN A 106 -22.23 9.76 -2.14
N TYR A 107 -21.49 10.28 -1.15
CA TYR A 107 -21.90 11.49 -0.44
C TYR A 107 -21.78 12.74 -1.33
N LEU A 108 -20.68 12.87 -2.07
CA LEU A 108 -20.43 14.05 -2.91
C LEU A 108 -21.27 14.07 -4.18
N LEU A 109 -21.33 12.95 -4.90
CA LEU A 109 -21.85 12.82 -6.25
C LEU A 109 -22.86 11.65 -6.36
N PRO A 110 -23.99 11.67 -5.63
CA PRO A 110 -24.91 10.52 -5.51
C PRO A 110 -25.54 10.06 -6.83
N ALA A 111 -25.64 10.93 -7.84
CA ALA A 111 -26.24 10.61 -9.14
C ALA A 111 -25.20 10.34 -10.26
N ALA A 112 -23.90 10.47 -9.98
CA ALA A 112 -22.88 10.42 -11.02
C ALA A 112 -22.47 8.97 -11.32
N LYS A 113 -22.70 8.52 -12.56
CA LYS A 113 -22.28 7.18 -13.01
C LYS A 113 -20.76 6.97 -12.98
N ILE A 114 -19.98 8.05 -12.99
CA ILE A 114 -18.50 8.03 -12.92
C ILE A 114 -17.98 7.35 -11.64
N THR A 115 -18.76 7.38 -10.55
CA THR A 115 -18.37 6.78 -9.26
C THR A 115 -18.33 5.25 -9.30
N ARG A 116 -18.95 4.63 -10.32
CA ARG A 116 -19.12 3.17 -10.44
C ARG A 116 -17.82 2.39 -10.47
N HIS A 117 -16.69 3.00 -10.87
CA HIS A 117 -15.42 2.27 -10.99
C HIS A 117 -14.24 2.95 -10.28
N LEU A 118 -14.39 4.17 -9.78
CA LEU A 118 -13.29 4.89 -9.10
C LEU A 118 -12.83 4.20 -7.81
N HIS A 119 -13.70 3.43 -7.15
CA HIS A 119 -13.32 2.62 -6.00
C HIS A 119 -12.32 1.50 -6.32
N LEU A 120 -12.11 1.19 -7.60
CA LEU A 120 -11.10 0.21 -8.05
C LEU A 120 -9.72 0.82 -8.27
N LEU A 121 -9.57 2.14 -8.18
CA LEU A 121 -8.27 2.81 -8.28
C LEU A 121 -7.20 2.22 -7.33
N PRO A 122 -7.51 1.84 -6.08
CA PRO A 122 -6.53 1.24 -5.18
C PRO A 122 -6.06 -0.17 -5.59
N LEU A 123 -6.72 -0.81 -6.57
CA LEU A 123 -6.36 -2.16 -6.99
C LEU A 123 -4.98 -2.19 -7.66
N ALA A 124 -4.67 -1.19 -8.49
CA ALA A 124 -3.40 -1.14 -9.22
C ALA A 124 -2.18 -1.08 -8.29
N PRO A 125 -2.06 -0.14 -7.33
CA PRO A 125 -0.95 -0.14 -6.38
C PRO A 125 -0.91 -1.41 -5.52
N ALA A 126 -2.05 -1.97 -5.11
CA ALA A 126 -2.08 -3.22 -4.34
C ALA A 126 -1.55 -4.43 -5.14
N MET A 127 -1.85 -4.52 -6.44
CA MET A 127 -1.31 -5.58 -7.29
C MET A 127 0.19 -5.40 -7.56
N LEU A 128 0.65 -4.16 -7.71
CA LEU A 128 2.07 -3.87 -7.88
C LEU A 128 2.87 -4.18 -6.63
N ASP A 129 2.29 -4.00 -5.44
CA ASP A 129 2.91 -4.40 -4.17
C ASP A 129 3.19 -5.92 -4.15
N TYR A 130 2.23 -6.76 -4.54
CA TYR A 130 2.48 -8.20 -4.68
C TYR A 130 3.58 -8.54 -5.69
N LEU A 131 3.62 -7.84 -6.83
CA LEU A 131 4.65 -8.06 -7.86
C LEU A 131 6.04 -7.63 -7.38
N GLU A 132 6.12 -6.51 -6.67
CA GLU A 132 7.34 -6.04 -6.04
C GLU A 132 7.84 -7.04 -5.00
N ASN A 133 6.97 -7.44 -4.07
CA ASN A 133 7.32 -8.40 -3.02
C ASN A 133 7.83 -9.70 -3.62
N PHE A 134 7.20 -10.19 -4.69
CA PHE A 134 7.70 -11.34 -5.42
C PHE A 134 9.08 -11.10 -6.04
N GLY A 135 9.33 -9.93 -6.61
CA GLY A 135 10.65 -9.53 -7.09
C GLY A 135 11.71 -9.51 -5.98
N ILE A 136 11.39 -8.93 -4.82
CA ILE A 136 12.31 -8.90 -3.67
C ILE A 136 12.58 -10.31 -3.15
N LEU A 137 11.57 -11.19 -3.10
CA LEU A 137 11.75 -12.60 -2.74
C LEU A 137 12.73 -13.32 -3.69
N LEU A 138 12.63 -13.07 -5.00
CA LEU A 138 13.59 -13.61 -5.97
C LEU A 138 15.00 -13.08 -5.74
N LEU A 139 15.16 -11.79 -5.42
CA LEU A 139 16.45 -11.19 -5.11
C LEU A 139 17.06 -11.81 -3.85
N LEU A 140 16.28 -11.98 -2.79
CA LEU A 140 16.72 -12.62 -1.54
C LEU A 140 17.16 -14.07 -1.77
N ALA A 141 16.43 -14.82 -2.59
CA ALA A 141 16.76 -16.21 -2.93
C ALA A 141 17.99 -16.34 -3.83
N ALA A 142 18.27 -15.34 -4.67
CA ALA A 142 19.39 -15.34 -5.62
C ALA A 142 20.69 -14.78 -5.03
N TYR A 143 20.64 -14.01 -3.93
CA TYR A 143 21.81 -13.40 -3.31
C TYR A 143 22.89 -14.45 -2.95
N PRO A 144 24.19 -14.20 -3.23
CA PRO A 144 24.79 -12.96 -3.75
C PRO A 144 24.80 -12.84 -5.28
N ASN A 145 24.26 -13.81 -6.02
CA ASN A 145 24.28 -13.85 -7.48
C ASN A 145 23.03 -13.18 -8.08
N LEU A 146 22.91 -11.87 -7.88
CA LEU A 146 21.75 -11.11 -8.34
C LEU A 146 21.73 -10.96 -9.86
N HIS A 147 20.56 -11.21 -10.47
CA HIS A 147 20.38 -10.98 -11.89
C HIS A 147 19.98 -9.51 -12.17
N PRO A 148 20.72 -8.75 -13.01
CA PRO A 148 20.47 -7.32 -13.22
C PRO A 148 19.04 -6.98 -13.66
N TRP A 149 18.44 -7.83 -14.50
CA TRP A 149 17.05 -7.64 -14.93
C TRP A 149 16.01 -7.82 -13.82
N VAL A 150 16.25 -8.70 -12.84
CA VAL A 150 15.32 -8.82 -11.71
C VAL A 150 15.41 -7.57 -10.86
N VAL A 151 16.63 -7.10 -10.55
CA VAL A 151 16.85 -5.85 -9.81
C VAL A 151 16.17 -4.66 -10.49
N ALA A 152 16.38 -4.49 -11.80
CA ALA A 152 15.79 -3.39 -12.56
C ALA A 152 14.26 -3.46 -12.61
N ALA A 153 13.70 -4.65 -12.82
CA ALA A 153 12.25 -4.85 -12.86
C ALA A 153 11.61 -4.58 -11.49
N THR A 154 12.17 -5.13 -10.40
CA THR A 154 11.67 -4.89 -9.05
C THR A 154 11.75 -3.41 -8.70
N SER A 155 12.85 -2.73 -9.03
CA SER A 155 13.00 -1.30 -8.76
C SER A 155 11.99 -0.43 -9.50
N LEU A 156 11.75 -0.72 -10.78
CA LEU A 156 10.74 -0.02 -11.55
C LEU A 156 9.33 -0.24 -10.97
N ILE A 157 9.02 -1.47 -10.56
CA ILE A 157 7.73 -1.79 -9.92
C ILE A 157 7.59 -1.01 -8.61
N THR A 158 8.62 -0.99 -7.75
CA THR A 158 8.66 -0.18 -6.51
C THR A 158 8.32 1.28 -6.79
N MET A 159 8.99 1.89 -7.78
CA MET A 159 8.76 3.30 -8.12
C MET A 159 7.34 3.58 -8.61
N ILE A 160 6.81 2.73 -9.50
CA ILE A 160 5.45 2.87 -10.03
C ILE A 160 4.44 2.68 -8.91
N LYS A 161 4.61 1.65 -8.08
CA LYS A 161 3.79 1.37 -6.89
C LYS A 161 3.72 2.60 -5.99
N LEU A 162 4.87 3.10 -5.53
CA LEU A 162 4.95 4.25 -4.63
C LEU A 162 4.32 5.50 -5.25
N SER A 163 4.52 5.74 -6.54
CA SER A 163 3.90 6.86 -7.25
C SER A 163 2.37 6.75 -7.24
N LEU A 164 1.83 5.57 -7.56
CA LEU A 164 0.38 5.34 -7.56
C LEU A 164 -0.24 5.41 -6.16
N VAL A 165 0.45 4.91 -5.14
CA VAL A 165 0.02 5.03 -3.73
C VAL A 165 -0.10 6.51 -3.34
N ASN A 166 0.91 7.33 -3.66
CA ASN A 166 0.91 8.75 -3.34
C ASN A 166 -0.18 9.53 -4.10
N ILE A 167 -0.34 9.25 -5.40
CA ILE A 167 -1.41 9.87 -6.21
C ILE A 167 -2.78 9.53 -5.63
N LEU A 168 -3.01 8.26 -5.28
CA LEU A 168 -4.26 7.82 -4.68
C LEU A 168 -4.52 8.47 -3.33
N PHE A 169 -3.48 8.60 -2.49
CA PHE A 169 -3.58 9.28 -1.20
C PHE A 169 -4.02 10.74 -1.38
N LEU A 170 -3.33 11.50 -2.24
CA LEU A 170 -3.68 12.89 -2.53
C LEU A 170 -5.10 13.04 -3.08
N LEU A 171 -5.50 12.15 -3.99
CA LEU A 171 -6.86 12.12 -4.53
C LEU A 171 -7.90 11.88 -3.43
N THR A 172 -7.66 10.89 -2.55
CA THR A 172 -8.58 10.56 -1.46
C THR A 172 -8.72 11.71 -0.47
N VAL A 173 -7.61 12.38 -0.13
CA VAL A 173 -7.62 13.58 0.73
C VAL A 173 -8.40 14.72 0.08
N ALA A 174 -8.20 14.99 -1.21
CA ALA A 174 -8.92 16.04 -1.92
C ALA A 174 -10.44 15.77 -1.95
N ILE A 175 -10.86 14.53 -2.21
CA ILE A 175 -12.26 14.13 -2.18
C ILE A 175 -12.82 14.26 -0.75
N ALA A 176 -12.09 13.83 0.27
CA ALA A 176 -12.49 13.96 1.66
C ALA A 176 -12.69 15.42 2.09
N ALA A 177 -11.78 16.32 1.68
CA ALA A 177 -11.90 17.75 1.93
C ALA A 177 -13.16 18.33 1.27
N GLY A 178 -13.43 17.97 0.01
CA GLY A 178 -14.66 18.36 -0.68
C GLY A 178 -15.92 17.89 0.06
N ALA A 179 -15.91 16.66 0.59
CA ALA A 179 -17.01 16.12 1.38
C ALA A 179 -17.21 16.91 2.69
N ALA A 180 -16.14 17.24 3.40
CA ALA A 180 -16.20 18.04 4.62
C ALA A 180 -16.78 19.45 4.35
N ILE A 181 -16.34 20.12 3.28
CA ILE A 181 -16.86 21.44 2.88
C ILE A 181 -18.37 21.37 2.60
N LYS A 182 -18.81 20.37 1.82
CA LYS A 182 -20.24 20.17 1.52
C LYS A 182 -21.06 19.96 2.80
N PHE A 183 -20.53 19.18 3.75
CA PHE A 183 -21.19 18.93 5.03
C PHE A 183 -21.36 20.19 5.88
N VAL A 184 -20.30 20.99 6.02
CA VAL A 184 -20.34 22.25 6.76
C VAL A 184 -21.35 23.22 6.13
N HIS A 185 -21.33 23.35 4.79
CA HIS A 185 -22.27 24.24 4.08
C HIS A 185 -23.73 23.84 4.26
N GLN A 186 -24.03 22.54 4.30
CA GLN A 186 -25.38 22.04 4.56
C GLN A 186 -25.85 22.35 5.98
N LYS A 187 -24.95 22.31 6.96
CA LYS A 187 -25.24 22.63 8.37
C LYS A 187 -25.47 24.11 8.62
N ILE A 188 -24.76 24.99 7.93
CA ILE A 188 -24.93 26.45 8.06
C ILE A 188 -26.26 26.92 7.45
N LYS A 189 -26.78 26.21 6.44
CA LYS A 189 -28.04 26.54 5.76
C LYS A 189 -29.30 25.99 6.43
N GLN A 190 -29.16 25.15 7.46
CA GLN A 190 -30.25 24.60 8.26
C GLN A 190 -30.43 25.42 9.53
#